data_AF-A0A3C1SEB7-F1
#
_entry.id   AF-A0A3C1SEB7-F1
#
_cell.length_a   1.000
_cell.length_b   1.000
_cell.length_c   1.000
_cell.angle_alpha   90.00
_cell.angle_beta   90.00
_cell.angle_gamma   90.00
#
_symmetry.space_group_name_H-M   'P 1'
#
loop_
_entity.id
_entity.type
_entity.pdbx_description
1 polymer ?
#
loop_
_entity_poly.entity_id
_entity_poly.type
_entity_poly.pdbx_seq_one_letter_code
_entity_poly.pdbx_strand_id
1 'polypeptide(L)' 'MADAGQIGIRHRLGTRTQPIINTAMIGAFARILESPPIDMLADAIREEIPVRQEENVAAAKEAYHSVQIIGNID' A
#
# COMPACT_ATOMS: atom_id res chain seq x y z
N MET A 1 -5.86 -5.03 -10.03
CA MET A 1 -6.43 -4.14 -9.00
C MET A 1 -6.02 -4.68 -7.64
N ALA A 2 -5.62 -3.83 -6.70
CA ALA A 2 -5.27 -4.24 -5.33
C ALA A 2 -6.55 -4.49 -4.50
N ASP A 3 -6.63 -5.60 -3.76
CA ASP A 3 -7.67 -5.82 -2.74
C ASP A 3 -7.18 -5.25 -1.40
N ALA A 4 -7.42 -3.95 -1.21
CA ALA A 4 -6.93 -3.24 -0.04
C ALA A 4 -7.54 -3.74 1.29
N GLY A 5 -8.77 -4.28 1.25
CA GLY A 5 -9.42 -4.86 2.43
C GLY A 5 -8.69 -6.11 2.91
N GLN A 6 -8.40 -7.04 2.00
CA GLN A 6 -7.63 -8.24 2.32
C GLN A 6 -6.19 -7.93 2.72
N ILE A 7 -5.56 -6.93 2.09
CA ILE A 7 -4.23 -6.45 2.48
C ILE A 7 -4.25 -5.93 3.91
N GLY A 8 -5.22 -5.08 4.27
CA GLY A 8 -5.39 -4.59 5.64
C GLY A 8 -5.53 -5.73 6.65
N ILE A 9 -6.31 -6.76 6.34
CA ILE A 9 -6.46 -7.95 7.20
C ILE A 9 -5.13 -8.71 7.36
N ARG A 10 -4.40 -8.98 6.27
CA ARG A 10 -3.10 -9.71 6.30
C ARG A 10 -2.06 -8.98 7.15
N HIS A 11 -2.00 -7.66 7.03
CA HIS A 11 -1.11 -6.80 7.82
C HIS A 11 -1.70 -6.42 9.17
N ARG A 12 -2.82 -7.05 9.57
CA ARG A 12 -3.52 -6.85 10.85
C ARG A 12 -3.97 -5.41 11.09
N LEU A 13 -4.07 -4.56 10.07
CA LEU A 13 -4.48 -3.15 10.14
C LEU A 13 -5.99 -3.03 10.27
N GLY A 14 -6.47 -2.51 11.41
CA GLY A 14 -7.89 -2.52 11.77
C GLY A 14 -8.36 -3.87 12.30
N THR A 15 -9.67 -4.13 12.21
CA THR A 15 -10.26 -5.42 12.60
C THR A 15 -10.68 -6.21 11.37
N ARG A 16 -10.99 -7.50 11.55
CA ARG A 16 -11.48 -8.35 10.45
C ARG A 16 -12.77 -7.82 9.81
N THR A 17 -13.63 -7.16 10.58
CA THR A 17 -14.89 -6.57 10.10
C THR A 17 -14.74 -5.11 9.68
N GLN A 18 -13.64 -4.46 10.06
CA GLN A 18 -13.34 -3.07 9.74
C GLN A 18 -11.82 -2.90 9.49
N PRO A 19 -11.32 -3.40 8.34
CA PRO A 19 -9.91 -3.27 8.00
C PRO A 19 -9.58 -1.82 7.65
N ILE A 20 -8.38 -1.39 8.02
CA ILE A 20 -7.83 -0.09 7.62
C ILE A 20 -7.12 -0.30 6.27
N ILE A 21 -7.52 0.49 5.27
CA ILE A 21 -7.09 0.30 3.87
C ILE A 21 -6.27 1.46 3.30
N ASN A 22 -6.13 2.56 4.03
CA ASN A 22 -5.58 3.82 3.51
C ASN A 22 -4.14 3.66 2.97
N THR A 23 -3.24 3.04 3.72
CA THR A 23 -1.83 2.86 3.32
C THR A 23 -1.69 1.89 2.15
N ALA A 24 -2.49 0.82 2.12
CA ALA A 24 -2.60 -0.04 0.95
C ALA A 24 -3.07 0.74 -0.29
N MET A 25 -4.10 1.57 -0.17
CA MET A 25 -4.57 2.40 -1.28
C MET A 25 -3.51 3.38 -1.79
N ILE A 26 -2.75 4.02 -0.88
CA ILE A 26 -1.65 4.92 -1.27
C ILE A 26 -0.57 4.17 -2.05
N GLY A 27 -0.18 2.98 -1.61
CA GLY A 27 0.77 2.13 -2.34
C GLY A 27 0.28 1.74 -3.74
N ALA A 28 -1.00 1.36 -3.86
CA ALA A 28 -1.61 1.08 -5.16
C ALA A 28 -1.61 2.32 -6.07
N PHE A 29 -1.95 3.49 -5.55
CA PHE A 29 -1.93 4.73 -6.32
C PHE A 29 -0.53 5.13 -6.76
N ALA A 30 0.48 5.00 -5.91
CA ALA A 30 1.86 5.30 -6.27
C ALA A 30 2.35 4.40 -7.42
N ARG A 31 1.88 3.15 -7.50
CA ARG A 31 2.15 2.28 -8.67
C ARG A 31 1.48 2.82 -9.92
N ILE A 32 0.19 3.13 -9.87
CA ILE A 32 -0.59 3.61 -11.02
C ILE A 32 -0.03 4.92 -11.59
N LEU A 33 0.37 5.84 -10.71
CA LEU A 33 0.93 7.13 -11.09
C LEU A 33 2.41 7.06 -11.47
N GLU A 34 3.03 5.89 -11.32
CA GLU A 34 4.47 5.66 -11.46
C GLU A 34 5.31 6.63 -10.60
N SER A 35 4.73 7.15 -9.51
CA SER A 35 5.31 8.15 -8.62
C SER A 35 4.51 8.29 -7.30
N PRO A 36 5.15 8.53 -6.14
CA PRO A 36 6.60 8.48 -5.93
C PRO A 36 7.15 7.04 -5.93
N PRO A 37 8.48 6.84 -6.01
CA PRO A 37 9.09 5.52 -5.84
C PRO A 37 8.70 4.87 -4.50
N ILE A 38 8.59 3.55 -4.48
CA ILE A 38 8.07 2.82 -3.31
C ILE A 38 8.91 3.02 -2.04
N ASP A 39 10.22 3.21 -2.16
CA ASP A 39 11.09 3.43 -1.01
C ASP A 39 10.87 4.81 -0.38
N MET A 40 10.73 5.86 -1.22
CA MET A 40 10.37 7.19 -0.74
C MET A 40 9.00 7.21 -0.06
N LEU A 41 8.04 6.46 -0.61
CA LEU A 41 6.74 6.30 0.02
C LEU A 41 6.85 5.58 1.37
N ALA A 42 7.67 4.54 1.47
CA ALA A 42 7.88 3.80 2.71
C ALA A 42 8.45 4.71 3.81
N ASP A 43 9.42 5.56 3.48
CA ASP A 43 10.00 6.49 4.45
C ASP A 43 8.98 7.53 4.91
N ALA A 44 8.22 8.13 3.98
CA ALA A 44 7.13 9.05 4.32
C ALA A 44 6.07 8.41 5.25
N ILE A 45 5.71 7.14 5.01
CA ILE A 45 4.78 6.42 5.88
C ILE A 45 5.34 6.25 7.29
N ARG A 46 6.64 5.96 7.44
CA ARG A 46 7.27 5.82 8.77
C ARG A 46 7.27 7.14 9.54
N GLU A 47 7.51 8.24 8.84
CA GLU A 47 7.55 9.59 9.43
C GLU A 47 6.15 10.05 9.86
N GLU A 48 5.14 9.87 9.01
CA GLU A 48 3.78 10.42 9.24
C GLU A 48 2.89 9.53 10.12
N ILE A 49 3.12 8.21 10.15
CA ILE A 49 2.27 7.25 10.87
C ILE A 49 3.03 6.65 12.05
N PRO A 50 2.92 7.18 13.28
CA PRO A 50 3.71 6.71 14.42
C PRO A 50 3.29 5.35 14.98
N VAL A 51 2.16 4.81 14.52
CA VAL A 51 1.57 3.56 15.03
C VAL A 51 1.66 2.48 13.97
N ARG A 52 2.29 1.35 14.31
CA ARG A 52 2.37 0.17 13.43
C ARG A 52 2.98 0.51 12.07
N GLN A 53 4.09 1.24 12.13
CA GLN A 53 4.83 1.77 10.99
C GLN A 53 5.13 0.68 9.97
N GLU A 54 5.74 -0.43 10.40
CA GLU A 54 6.17 -1.49 9.48
C GLU A 54 5.00 -2.24 8.85
N GLU A 55 3.88 -2.43 9.55
CA GLU A 55 2.68 -3.02 8.93
C GLU A 55 2.03 -2.09 7.91
N ASN A 56 2.04 -0.78 8.17
CA ASN A 56 1.56 0.22 7.21
C ASN A 56 2.47 0.27 5.96
N VAL A 57 3.79 0.23 6.14
CA VAL A 57 4.75 0.15 5.04
C VAL A 57 4.57 -1.15 4.26
N ALA A 58 4.42 -2.29 4.94
CA ALA A 58 4.23 -3.58 4.30
C ALA A 58 2.92 -3.63 3.49
N ALA A 59 1.84 -3.07 4.02
CA ALA A 59 0.56 -2.97 3.31
C ALA A 59 0.67 -2.10 2.04
N ALA A 60 1.35 -0.96 2.12
CA ALA A 60 1.59 -0.10 0.96
C ALA A 60 2.45 -0.82 -0.10
N LYS A 61 3.55 -1.47 0.31
CA LYS A 61 4.43 -2.25 -0.58
C LYS A 61 3.69 -3.38 -1.28
N GLU A 62 2.92 -4.16 -0.54
CA GLU A 62 2.14 -5.26 -1.12
C GLU A 62 1.14 -4.74 -2.16
N ALA A 63 0.42 -3.65 -1.83
CA ALA A 63 -0.52 -3.05 -2.77
C ALA A 63 0.19 -2.52 -4.03
N TYR A 64 1.32 -1.82 -3.87
CA TYR A 64 2.14 -1.32 -4.97
C TYR A 64 2.55 -2.45 -5.93
N HIS A 65 3.05 -3.58 -5.40
CA HIS A 65 3.48 -4.71 -6.22
C HIS A 65 2.31 -5.54 -6.79
N SER A 66 1.13 -5.51 -6.16
CA SER A 66 -0.06 -6.21 -6.66
C SER A 66 -0.69 -5.54 -7.88
N VAL A 67 -0.42 -4.27 -8.10
CA VAL A 67 -0.95 -3.51 -9.24
C VAL A 67 -0.12 -3.81 -10.49
N GLN A 68 -0.75 -4.51 -11.43
CA GLN A 68 -0.26 -4.71 -12.78
C GLN A 68 -0.67 -3.51 -13.65
N ILE A 69 0.30 -2.88 -14.31
CA ILE A 69 0.06 -1.86 -15.33
C ILE A 69 0.07 -2.60 -16.67
N ILE A 70 -1.02 -2.52 -17.43
CA ILE A 70 -1.14 -3.15 -18.74
C ILE A 70 -0.95 -2.07 -19.82
N GLY A 71 0.14 -2.20 -20.60
CA GLY A 71 0.64 -1.27 -21.63
C GLY A 71 2.05 -0.80 -21.26
N ASN A 72 3.09 -0.94 -22.09
CA ASN A 72 3.16 -0.70 -23.54
C ASN A 72 3.28 -1.98 -24.39
N ILE A 73 2.64 -1.95 -25.56
CA ILE A 73 2.99 -2.79 -26.70
C ILE A 73 4.15 -2.05 -27.37
N ASP A 74 5.36 -2.60 -27.30
CA ASP A 74 6.45 -2.22 -28.21
C ASP A 74 6.27 -2.90 -29.57
#